data_AF-A0A806U5M7-F1
#
_entry.id   AF-A0A806U5M7-F1
#
_cell.length_a   1.000
_cell.length_b   1.000
_cell.length_c   1.000
_cell.angle_alpha   90.00
_cell.angle_beta   90.00
_cell.angle_gamma   90.00
#
_symmetry.space_group_name_H-M   'P 1'
#
loop_
_entity.id
_entity.type
_entity.pdbx_description
1 polymer ?
#
loop_
_entity_poly.entity_id
_entity_poly.type
_entity_poly.pdbx_seq_one_letter_code
_entity_poly.pdbx_strand_id
1 'polypeptide(L)'
;MSIISMIPYTYVERKIKRTKKVTIQHSKDMCLYTDNIETENESFHINSVFDISYKCVSKESGFLYLHTNQGMFAYTIHTDPGDFIAAYKDIKKKR
;
A
#
# COMPACT_ATOMS: atom_id res chain seq x y z
N MET A 1 -13.56 -2.77 14.38
CA MET A 1 -12.14 -2.37 14.22
C MET A 1 -12.12 -0.93 13.75
N SER A 2 -11.28 -0.07 14.36
CA SER A 2 -11.10 1.33 13.94
C SER A 2 -9.88 1.44 13.04
N ILE A 3 -10.02 2.17 11.94
CA ILE A 3 -8.90 2.50 11.05
C ILE A 3 -7.97 3.47 11.81
N ILE A 4 -6.68 3.16 11.86
CA ILE A 4 -5.64 3.99 12.48
C ILE A 4 -5.07 4.97 11.46
N SER A 5 -4.81 4.50 10.25
CA SER A 5 -4.31 5.30 9.13
C SER A 5 -4.77 4.69 7.81
N MET A 6 -4.82 5.50 6.77
CA MET A 6 -5.26 5.09 5.43
C MET A 6 -4.39 5.77 4.39
N ILE A 7 -4.01 5.05 3.34
CA ILE A 7 -3.26 5.61 2.23
C ILE A 7 -3.82 5.13 0.89
N PRO A 8 -4.11 6.04 -0.07
CA PRO A 8 -4.57 5.64 -1.38
C PRO A 8 -3.41 5.09 -2.21
N TYR A 9 -3.64 3.98 -2.89
CA TYR A 9 -2.75 3.43 -3.90
C TYR A 9 -3.46 3.27 -5.23
N THR A 10 -2.66 3.25 -6.29
CA THR A 10 -3.10 3.09 -7.65
C THR A 10 -2.77 1.70 -8.17
N TYR A 11 -3.76 1.05 -8.77
CA TYR A 11 -3.59 -0.14 -9.60
C TYR A 11 -3.85 0.22 -11.07
N VAL A 12 -2.92 -0.18 -11.95
CA VAL A 12 -3.03 0.06 -13.39
C VAL A 12 -3.43 -1.23 -14.09
N GLU A 13 -4.66 -1.26 -14.58
CA GLU A 13 -5.14 -2.37 -15.41
C GLU A 13 -4.91 -2.04 -16.90
N ARG A 14 -4.18 -2.91 -17.61
CA ARG A 14 -3.97 -2.79 -19.05
C ARG A 14 -4.82 -3.82 -19.78
N LYS A 15 -5.86 -3.35 -20.47
CA LYS A 15 -6.73 -4.19 -21.30
C LYS A 15 -6.45 -3.99 -22.79
N ILE A 16 -6.31 -5.08 -23.53
CA ILE A 16 -6.26 -5.04 -25.00
C ILE A 16 -7.68 -5.31 -25.51
N LYS A 17 -8.32 -4.32 -26.16
CA LYS A 17 -9.62 -4.49 -26.82
C LYS A 17 -9.46 -4.32 -28.33
N ARG A 18 -9.67 -5.40 -29.09
CA ARG A 18 -9.66 -5.54 -30.57
C ARG A 18 -8.44 -4.96 -31.31
N THR A 19 -8.11 -3.68 -31.13
CA THR A 19 -6.96 -2.99 -31.73
C THR A 19 -6.39 -1.86 -30.86
N LYS A 20 -6.95 -1.59 -29.67
CA LYS A 20 -6.51 -0.51 -28.77
C LYS A 20 -6.11 -1.05 -27.39
N LYS A 21 -4.99 -0.54 -26.88
CA LYS A 21 -4.61 -0.67 -25.46
C LYS A 21 -5.39 0.38 -24.67
N VAL A 22 -6.19 -0.07 -23.72
CA VAL A 22 -6.90 0.80 -22.76
C VAL A 22 -6.21 0.62 -21.42
N THR A 23 -5.76 1.73 -20.84
CA THR A 23 -5.20 1.78 -19.49
C THR A 23 -6.28 2.34 -18.57
N ILE A 24 -6.68 1.58 -17.56
CA ILE A 24 -7.62 2.03 -16.54
C ILE A 24 -6.83 2.18 -15.24
N GLN A 25 -6.87 3.36 -14.67
CA GLN A 25 -6.26 3.65 -13.38
C GLN A 25 -7.35 3.53 -12.31
N HIS A 26 -7.16 2.59 -11.38
CA HIS A 26 -8.04 2.43 -10.23
C HIS A 26 -7.35 3.00 -9.00
N SER A 27 -8.02 3.90 -8.28
CA SER A 27 -7.60 4.30 -6.94
C SER A 27 -8.29 3.41 -5.91
N LYS A 28 -7.52 2.91 -4.96
CA LYS A 28 -7.96 2.03 -3.88
C LYS A 28 -7.32 2.46 -2.58
N ASP A 29 -7.92 2.09 -1.47
CA ASP A 29 -7.42 2.43 -0.14
C ASP A 29 -6.71 1.24 0.49
N MET A 30 -5.55 1.51 1.07
CA MET A 30 -4.88 0.61 2.00
C MET A 30 -5.14 1.11 3.42
N CYS A 31 -5.76 0.27 4.25
CA CYS A 31 -6.17 0.61 5.60
C CYS A 31 -5.26 -0.09 6.62
N LEU A 32 -4.75 0.67 7.58
CA LEU A 32 -4.00 0.16 8.73
C LEU A 32 -4.92 0.07 9.94
N TYR A 33 -4.96 -1.12 10.54
CA TYR A 33 -5.61 -1.40 11.82
C TYR A 33 -4.57 -1.87 12.84
N THR A 34 -5.01 -2.08 14.08
CA THR A 34 -4.14 -2.55 15.18
C THR A 34 -3.46 -3.89 14.89
N ASP A 35 -4.14 -4.79 14.17
CA ASP A 35 -3.72 -6.18 13.98
C ASP A 35 -3.37 -6.53 12.54
N ASN A 36 -3.78 -5.71 11.57
CA ASN A 36 -3.57 -6.00 10.15
C ASN A 36 -3.51 -4.73 9.29
N ILE A 37 -2.97 -4.91 8.08
CA ILE A 37 -3.07 -3.98 6.96
C ILE A 37 -3.97 -4.64 5.92
N GLU A 38 -4.99 -3.92 5.44
CA GLU A 38 -5.90 -4.41 4.41
C GLU A 38 -5.75 -3.59 3.13
N THR A 39 -5.73 -4.28 2.00
CA THR A 39 -5.85 -3.71 0.66
C THR A 39 -7.14 -4.24 0.03
N GLU A 40 -7.41 -3.89 -1.23
CA GLU A 40 -8.56 -4.47 -1.93
C GLU A 40 -8.45 -6.01 -2.08
N ASN A 41 -7.24 -6.53 -2.25
CA ASN A 41 -7.03 -7.94 -2.63
C ASN A 41 -6.39 -8.78 -1.53
N GLU A 42 -5.75 -8.16 -0.54
CA GLU A 42 -4.94 -8.84 0.46
C GLU A 42 -5.22 -8.31 1.88
N SER A 43 -4.99 -9.17 2.88
CA SER A 43 -4.92 -8.78 4.29
C SER A 43 -3.63 -9.32 4.88
N PHE A 44 -2.83 -8.43 5.47
CA PHE A 44 -1.54 -8.74 6.06
C PHE A 44 -1.64 -8.59 7.57
N HIS A 45 -1.49 -9.69 8.31
CA HIS A 45 -1.37 -9.59 9.76
C HIS A 45 -0.13 -8.76 10.12
N ILE A 46 -0.24 -7.85 11.09
CA ILE A 46 0.81 -6.88 11.40
C ILE A 46 2.11 -7.56 11.86
N ASN A 47 2.04 -8.75 12.44
CA ASN A 47 3.24 -9.54 12.80
C ASN A 47 3.94 -10.16 11.58
N SER A 48 3.23 -10.30 10.47
CA SER A 48 3.76 -10.83 9.20
C SER A 48 4.37 -9.75 8.32
N VAL A 49 4.12 -8.47 8.62
CA VAL A 49 4.82 -7.33 8.01
C VAL A 49 6.05 -7.01 8.85
N PHE A 50 7.22 -6.99 8.23
CA PHE A 50 8.50 -6.73 8.88
C PHE A 50 8.88 -5.26 8.78
N ASP A 51 8.64 -4.64 7.63
CA ASP A 51 8.94 -3.23 7.39
C ASP A 51 8.02 -2.62 6.34
N ILE A 52 7.89 -1.29 6.38
CA ILE A 52 7.25 -0.49 5.34
C ILE A 52 8.24 0.57 4.88
N SER A 53 8.57 0.54 3.60
CA SER A 53 9.52 1.48 2.99
C SER A 53 8.87 2.21 1.82
N TYR A 54 9.35 3.42 1.56
CA TYR A 54 8.89 4.23 0.44
C TYR A 54 10.06 4.61 -0.46
N LYS A 55 9.85 4.46 -1.77
CA LYS A 55 10.78 4.93 -2.80
C LYS A 55 10.07 5.92 -3.71
N CYS A 56 10.49 7.18 -3.64
CA CYS A 56 10.08 8.21 -4.58
C CYS A 56 10.60 7.88 -5.99
N VAL A 57 9.74 8.04 -7.00
CA VAL A 57 10.07 7.80 -8.42
C VAL A 57 9.92 9.07 -9.25
N SER A 58 9.01 9.96 -8.85
CA SER A 58 8.81 11.27 -9.45
C SER A 58 8.34 12.28 -8.41
N LYS A 59 8.18 13.55 -8.79
CA LYS A 59 7.63 14.58 -7.89
C LYS A 59 6.25 14.25 -7.32
N GLU A 60 5.47 13.42 -8.00
CA GLU A 60 4.07 13.15 -7.69
C GLU A 60 3.79 11.65 -7.49
N SER A 61 4.81 10.79 -7.52
CA SER A 61 4.59 9.35 -7.41
C SER A 61 5.78 8.59 -6.83
N GLY A 62 5.47 7.51 -6.14
CA GLY A 62 6.46 6.55 -5.68
C GLY A 62 5.85 5.19 -5.36
N PHE A 63 6.69 4.28 -4.88
CA PHE A 63 6.28 2.95 -4.47
C PHE A 63 6.34 2.84 -2.95
N LEU A 64 5.21 2.46 -2.34
CA LEU A 64 5.14 1.97 -0.98
C LEU A 64 5.33 0.44 -1.01
N TYR A 65 6.32 -0.04 -0.26
CA TYR A 65 6.63 -1.46 -0.19
C TYR A 65 6.28 -2.02 1.18
N LEU A 66 5.48 -3.10 1.19
CA LEU A 66 5.28 -3.94 2.36
C LEU A 66 6.26 -5.11 2.28
N HIS A 67 7.23 -5.14 3.20
CA HIS A 67 8.14 -6.28 3.36
C HIS A 67 7.49 -7.28 4.30
N THR A 68 7.12 -8.45 3.81
CA THR A 68 6.35 -9.44 4.58
C THR A 68 7.05 -10.80 4.60
N ASN A 69 6.56 -11.71 5.45
CA ASN A 69 6.99 -13.11 5.46
C ASN A 69 6.64 -13.90 4.18
N GLN A 70 5.79 -13.36 3.30
CA GLN A 70 5.41 -13.96 2.02
C GLN A 70 6.11 -13.29 0.82
N GLY A 71 6.97 -12.30 1.08
CA GLY A 71 7.67 -11.54 0.06
C GLY A 71 7.39 -10.04 0.14
N MET A 72 7.77 -9.33 -0.93
CA MET A 72 7.68 -7.88 -1.03
C MET A 72 6.53 -7.49 -1.94
N PHE A 73 5.60 -6.70 -1.41
CA PHE A 73 4.45 -6.18 -2.16
C PHE A 73 4.66 -4.70 -2.44
N ALA A 74 4.38 -4.27 -3.67
CA ALA A 74 4.65 -2.92 -4.14
C ALA A 74 3.36 -2.22 -4.58
N TYR A 75 3.11 -1.04 -4.00
CA TYR A 75 1.91 -0.25 -4.27
C TYR A 75 2.33 1.13 -4.79
N THR A 76 1.79 1.54 -5.93
CA THR A 76 2.04 2.88 -6.47
C THR A 76 1.20 3.88 -5.70
N ILE A 77 1.81 4.89 -5.10
CA ILE A 77 1.10 5.94 -4.36
C ILE A 77 1.46 7.32 -4.92
N HIS A 78 0.52 8.26 -4.77
CA HIS A 78 0.65 9.65 -5.22
C HIS A 78 0.57 10.66 -4.06
N THR A 79 0.61 10.16 -2.83
CA THR A 79 0.52 10.92 -1.59
C THR A 79 1.78 10.68 -0.75
N ASP A 80 2.04 11.56 0.21
CA ASP A 80 3.09 11.35 1.21
C ASP A 80 2.73 10.18 2.14
N PRO A 81 3.57 9.13 2.27
CA PRO A 81 3.30 8.01 3.16
C PRO A 81 3.76 8.22 4.60
N GLY A 82 4.31 9.39 4.96
CA GLY A 82 4.90 9.67 6.26
C GLY A 82 4.01 9.24 7.43
N ASP A 83 2.78 9.70 7.46
CA ASP A 83 1.82 9.40 8.55
C ASP A 83 1.46 7.91 8.62
N PHE A 84 1.31 7.25 7.47
CA PHE A 84 1.00 5.82 7.41
C PHE A 84 2.16 4.97 7.96
N ILE A 85 3.40 5.30 7.56
CA ILE A 85 4.61 4.62 8.03
C ILE A 85 4.84 4.87 9.53
N ALA A 86 4.62 6.10 9.98
CA ALA A 86 4.73 6.45 11.40
C ALA A 86 3.73 5.66 12.26
N ALA A 87 2.46 5.61 11.84
CA ALA A 87 1.42 4.85 12.52
C ALA A 87 1.77 3.35 12.60
N TYR A 88 2.27 2.74 11.52
CA TYR A 88 2.74 1.35 11.52
C TYR A 88 3.87 1.14 12.52
N LYS A 89 4.87 2.02 12.55
CA LYS A 89 6.01 1.93 13.47
C LYS A 89 5.56 2.04 14.93
N ASP A 90 4.58 2.88 15.22
CA ASP A 90 4.08 3.03 16.58
C ASP A 90 3.28 1.81 17.06
N ILE A 91 2.60 1.09 16.16
CA ILE A 91 2.01 -0.21 16.48
C ILE A 91 3.11 -1.24 16.77
N LYS A 92 4.17 -1.28 15.95
CA LYS A 92 5.28 -2.22 16.13
C LYS A 92 6.05 -2.00 17.44
N LYS A 93 6.23 -0.75 17.89
CA LYS A 93 6.90 -0.46 19.18
C LYS A 93 6.11 -0.92 20.40
N LYS A 94 4.78 -1.04 20.28
CA LYS A 94 3.89 -1.45 21.38
C LYS A 94 3.78 -2.97 21.53
N ARG A 95 4.44 -3.74 20.66
CA ARG A 95 4.48 -5.21 20.66
C ARG A 95 5.88 -5.69 20.96
#